data_AF-A0A662E1T9-F1
#
_entry.id   AF-A0A662E1T9-F1
#
_cell.length_a   1.000
_cell.length_b   1.000
_cell.length_c   1.000
_cell.angle_alpha   90.00
_cell.angle_beta   90.00
_cell.angle_gamma   90.00
#
_symmetry.space_group_name_H-M   'P 1'
#
loop_
_entity.id
_entity.type
_entity.pdbx_description
1 polymer ?
#
loop_
_entity_poly.entity_id
_entity_poly.type
_entity_poly.pdbx_seq_one_letter_code
_entity_poly.pdbx_strand_id
1 'polypeptide(L)'
;MSGTLQWPSLSICRIATTSGSVQSSASYAGSSLGLMSERKSLSISRPRSPAQSRGRRTTRSAEVSPSFVPPRDRSRTQRPPSGRLQDECRAWNGYLWAHARSALLPRCYSFSADSTAQSLLSFTSSRLQEVAMQVGNAGGRGRAALRAVVVASVILAAVIANSPTPAASGGPLGDKTRAVDVVILLDTSGSMEKLLDSTRARLWDVVSELGRMKPTPMLRVGLMTFGTEAGTEEDGYIVQQSDLTTDLDAVYAALMALTIEGSEEYVGRAIHVALDTMDWSRDWNAMRVIFIAGNESADQGLEDFDFRIATQAARDKSIVINALYAGNREQAVTEKWPEIAREGAGNFSAIDPIVGTFQISTPHDETLLELNARLNQTYVPYGPNGSDGLANQLAQDGNASRLGVQSCSSRIVAKGTSLYTNASWDLVDLAGTQGFEWDSIPVHELPEALQSMSHEELAQYIASRRAERESVQLAIQQESEKRETFIKNARSKAYAATDIGEAMRRAIREQAIASGFTCDGC
;
A
#
# COMPACT_ATOMS: atom_id res chain seq x y z
N MET A 1 40.87 -33.30 44.46
CA MET A 1 39.88 -32.83 45.45
C MET A 1 39.04 -31.79 44.75
N SER A 2 37.93 -32.23 44.17
CA SER A 2 37.08 -31.44 43.28
C SER A 2 35.72 -31.34 43.95
N GLY A 3 35.31 -30.14 44.34
CA GLY A 3 34.04 -29.87 45.01
C GLY A 3 33.01 -29.37 44.01
N THR A 4 31.98 -30.18 43.79
CA THR A 4 30.80 -29.86 42.98
C THR A 4 29.70 -29.35 43.92
N LEU A 5 29.18 -28.15 43.67
CA LEU A 5 28.02 -27.60 44.38
C LEU A 5 26.72 -27.99 43.66
N GLN A 6 25.77 -28.45 44.46
CA GLN A 6 24.51 -29.09 44.10
C GLN A 6 23.36 -28.12 44.38
N TRP A 7 22.46 -27.91 43.41
CA TRP A 7 21.20 -27.18 43.60
C TRP A 7 20.02 -28.15 43.69
N PRO A 8 18.98 -27.89 44.51
CA PRO A 8 17.93 -28.86 44.81
C PRO A 8 16.81 -28.91 43.75
N SER A 9 16.27 -30.12 43.56
CA SER A 9 15.19 -30.48 42.64
C SER A 9 13.80 -30.29 43.25
N LEU A 10 12.82 -29.92 42.42
CA LEU A 10 11.39 -30.18 42.67
C LEU A 10 10.70 -30.66 41.37
N SER A 11 10.71 -31.99 41.18
CA SER A 11 9.58 -32.90 40.88
C SER A 11 8.16 -32.30 40.96
N ILE A 12 7.14 -32.54 40.10
CA ILE A 12 6.55 -33.72 39.44
C ILE A 12 5.45 -33.16 38.47
N CYS A 13 5.15 -33.64 37.26
CA CYS A 13 4.38 -34.85 36.96
C CYS A 13 4.34 -35.11 35.44
N ARG A 14 4.78 -36.31 35.00
CA ARG A 14 4.61 -36.82 33.64
C ARG A 14 3.39 -37.73 33.60
N ILE A 15 2.49 -37.51 32.63
CA ILE A 15 1.47 -38.49 32.24
C ILE A 15 1.95 -39.20 30.97
N ALA A 16 1.89 -40.53 31.01
CA ALA A 16 2.35 -41.45 29.99
C ALA A 16 1.38 -41.52 28.80
N THR A 17 1.94 -41.60 27.59
CA THR A 17 1.24 -42.05 26.38
C THR A 17 1.78 -43.40 25.96
N THR A 18 0.94 -44.42 26.08
CA THR A 18 1.20 -45.77 25.58
C THR A 18 0.83 -45.87 24.11
N SER A 19 1.77 -46.36 23.31
CA SER A 19 1.63 -46.76 21.92
C SER A 19 0.87 -48.08 21.77
N GLY A 20 -0.03 -48.18 20.80
CA GLY A 20 -0.65 -49.44 20.38
C GLY A 20 -1.30 -49.33 19.01
N SER A 21 -0.66 -49.96 18.01
CA SER A 21 -1.14 -50.15 16.65
C SER A 21 -1.93 -51.46 16.51
N VAL A 22 -3.17 -51.46 15.99
CA VAL A 22 -3.79 -52.62 15.31
C VAL A 22 -4.80 -52.16 14.26
N GLN A 23 -4.87 -52.96 13.19
CA GLN A 23 -5.52 -52.83 11.89
C GLN A 23 -7.07 -52.78 11.85
N SER A 24 -7.55 -52.12 10.79
CA SER A 24 -8.70 -52.42 9.91
C SER A 24 -9.57 -53.66 10.22
N SER A 25 -10.88 -53.45 10.37
CA SER A 25 -11.91 -54.28 9.73
C SER A 25 -13.27 -53.56 9.71
N ALA A 26 -14.07 -53.92 8.71
CA ALA A 26 -15.28 -53.27 8.24
C ALA A 26 -16.56 -53.68 8.99
N SER A 27 -17.63 -52.92 8.70
CA SER A 27 -19.00 -53.39 8.41
C SER A 27 -20.13 -52.98 9.38
N TYR A 28 -21.07 -52.24 8.78
CA TYR A 28 -22.54 -52.32 8.84
C TYR A 28 -23.36 -52.17 10.13
N ALA A 29 -24.46 -51.43 9.91
CA ALA A 29 -25.76 -51.43 10.60
C ALA A 29 -25.79 -50.75 11.98
N GLY A 30 -26.76 -49.90 12.32
CA GLY A 30 -28.03 -49.55 11.71
C GLY A 30 -28.94 -48.99 12.82
N SER A 31 -29.94 -48.18 12.44
CA SER A 31 -31.11 -47.79 13.26
C SER A 31 -30.82 -46.83 14.42
N SER A 32 -31.69 -45.92 14.86
CA SER A 32 -33.01 -45.39 14.49
C SER A 32 -33.23 -44.23 15.47
N LEU A 33 -33.41 -42.99 15.00
CA LEU A 33 -34.67 -42.24 15.12
C LEU A 33 -35.59 -42.67 16.29
N GLY A 34 -35.72 -41.79 17.29
CA GLY A 34 -36.69 -41.95 18.37
C GLY A 34 -36.56 -40.91 19.49
N LEU A 35 -37.18 -39.74 19.28
CA LEU A 35 -37.90 -38.91 20.25
C LEU A 35 -37.46 -38.92 21.74
N MET A 36 -37.11 -37.74 22.26
CA MET A 36 -37.90 -37.14 23.35
C MET A 36 -37.50 -35.69 23.60
N SER A 37 -38.49 -34.80 23.50
CA SER A 37 -38.41 -33.41 23.91
C SER A 37 -38.67 -33.34 25.41
N GLU A 38 -37.78 -32.71 26.18
CA GLU A 38 -38.13 -32.15 27.47
C GLU A 38 -37.60 -30.72 27.57
N ARG A 39 -38.54 -29.78 27.53
CA ARG A 39 -38.34 -28.39 27.93
C ARG A 39 -38.16 -28.35 29.44
N LYS A 40 -37.05 -27.81 29.93
CA LYS A 40 -36.98 -27.18 31.24
C LYS A 40 -36.55 -25.73 31.09
N SER A 41 -37.57 -24.87 31.20
CA SER A 41 -37.49 -23.45 31.43
C SER A 41 -36.79 -23.15 32.76
N LEU A 42 -35.71 -22.38 32.73
CA LEU A 42 -35.17 -21.67 33.88
C LEU A 42 -35.10 -20.18 33.53
N SER A 43 -36.10 -19.45 33.99
CA SER A 43 -36.16 -18.00 34.01
C SER A 43 -35.23 -17.46 35.09
N ILE A 44 -34.15 -16.78 34.70
CA ILE A 44 -33.30 -16.02 35.61
C ILE A 44 -33.76 -14.55 35.56
N SER A 45 -34.21 -14.09 36.71
CA SER A 45 -34.65 -12.74 37.05
C SER A 45 -33.47 -11.75 37.06
N ARG A 46 -33.57 -10.69 36.25
CA ARG A 46 -32.73 -9.49 36.33
C ARG A 46 -33.37 -8.46 37.28
N PRO A 47 -32.62 -7.80 38.19
CA PRO A 47 -33.14 -6.65 38.92
C PRO A 47 -33.03 -5.37 38.08
N ARG A 48 -34.12 -4.58 38.11
CA ARG A 48 -34.25 -3.22 37.56
C ARG A 48 -33.58 -2.20 38.48
N SER A 49 -32.86 -1.24 37.89
CA SER A 49 -32.51 0.04 38.53
C SER A 49 -33.59 1.10 38.24
N PRO A 50 -33.90 2.01 39.18
CA PRO A 50 -34.94 3.02 38.99
C PRO A 50 -34.40 4.33 38.41
N ALA A 51 -35.23 4.99 37.60
CA ALA A 51 -35.10 6.39 37.21
C ALA A 51 -36.04 7.27 38.05
N GLN A 52 -35.61 8.48 38.43
CA GLN A 52 -36.36 9.75 38.27
C GLN A 52 -35.78 10.92 39.10
N SER A 53 -35.59 12.08 38.45
CA SER A 53 -36.12 13.43 38.76
C SER A 53 -35.30 14.46 37.96
N ARG A 54 -35.82 15.27 37.03
CA ARG A 54 -36.81 16.38 37.06
C ARG A 54 -36.48 17.54 38.00
N GLY A 55 -35.98 18.63 37.40
CA GLY A 55 -36.13 20.02 37.78
C GLY A 55 -35.31 20.89 36.80
N ARG A 56 -35.63 22.13 36.41
CA ARG A 56 -36.84 22.95 36.39
C ARG A 56 -36.47 24.16 35.48
N ARG A 57 -37.37 24.62 34.61
CA ARG A 57 -37.21 25.87 33.83
C ARG A 57 -37.05 27.08 34.76
N THR A 58 -36.22 28.04 34.34
CA THR A 58 -36.51 29.48 34.53
C THR A 58 -36.16 30.25 33.26
N THR A 59 -37.03 31.22 32.95
CA THR A 59 -37.04 32.15 31.80
C THR A 59 -36.85 33.58 32.31
N ARG A 60 -36.09 34.42 31.60
CA ARG A 60 -36.21 35.90 31.46
C ARG A 60 -35.08 36.38 30.52
N SER A 61 -35.36 36.84 29.29
CA SER A 61 -35.68 38.23 28.87
C SER A 61 -34.52 39.21 29.14
N ALA A 62 -33.78 39.63 28.10
CA ALA A 62 -33.84 40.95 27.41
C ALA A 62 -33.22 42.08 28.28
N GLU A 63 -32.39 43.04 27.85
CA GLU A 63 -32.07 43.75 26.60
C GLU A 63 -30.54 44.10 26.67
N VAL A 64 -29.82 44.56 25.64
CA VAL A 64 -29.70 45.95 25.17
C VAL A 64 -28.60 45.97 24.08
N SER A 65 -28.89 46.53 22.89
CA SER A 65 -27.90 46.91 21.87
C SER A 65 -27.14 48.19 22.29
N PRO A 66 -25.99 48.55 21.70
CA PRO A 66 -26.09 49.46 20.53
C PRO A 66 -24.92 49.41 19.51
N SER A 67 -25.15 50.16 18.43
CA SER A 67 -24.18 50.98 17.65
C SER A 67 -23.43 50.37 16.44
N PHE A 68 -24.12 50.50 15.30
CA PHE A 68 -23.70 51.08 14.02
C PHE A 68 -22.40 51.92 14.00
N VAL A 69 -21.44 51.58 13.11
CA VAL A 69 -20.53 52.49 12.37
C VAL A 69 -19.98 51.77 11.11
N PRO A 70 -20.05 52.35 9.90
CA PRO A 70 -19.25 51.92 8.74
C PRO A 70 -18.16 52.96 8.37
N PRO A 71 -17.06 52.53 7.74
CA PRO A 71 -16.35 53.40 6.78
C PRO A 71 -15.82 52.60 5.57
N ARG A 72 -15.38 53.16 4.45
CA ARG A 72 -15.52 54.45 3.76
C ARG A 72 -14.97 54.16 2.36
N ASP A 73 -15.59 54.78 1.38
CA ASP A 73 -15.13 54.91 0.00
C ASP A 73 -13.75 55.59 -0.09
N ARG A 74 -12.87 55.08 -0.97
CA ARG A 74 -11.70 55.80 -1.49
C ARG A 74 -11.38 55.42 -2.94
N SER A 75 -11.69 56.37 -3.81
CA SER A 75 -10.84 56.96 -4.84
C SER A 75 -10.37 56.14 -6.04
N ARG A 76 -10.95 56.58 -7.16
CA ARG A 76 -10.61 56.48 -8.58
C ARG A 76 -9.21 57.04 -8.93
N THR A 77 -8.40 56.28 -9.68
CA THR A 77 -7.36 56.77 -10.61
C THR A 77 -7.41 55.95 -11.91
N GLN A 78 -7.00 56.56 -13.03
CA GLN A 78 -7.39 56.24 -14.41
C GLN A 78 -6.37 55.40 -15.24
N ARG A 79 -6.93 54.54 -16.14
CA ARG A 79 -6.52 54.15 -17.54
C ARG A 79 -5.25 53.27 -17.78
N PRO A 80 -5.06 52.58 -18.96
CA PRO A 80 -5.87 52.43 -20.20
C PRO A 80 -6.04 50.93 -20.69
N PRO A 81 -6.57 50.61 -21.92
CA PRO A 81 -7.22 49.33 -22.25
C PRO A 81 -6.36 48.34 -23.06
N SER A 82 -6.67 47.04 -22.97
CA SER A 82 -6.25 46.04 -23.97
C SER A 82 -7.18 44.82 -24.02
N GLY A 83 -8.45 45.05 -24.32
CA GLY A 83 -9.36 44.00 -24.80
C GLY A 83 -9.23 43.86 -26.32
N ARG A 84 -8.37 42.94 -26.78
CA ARG A 84 -8.41 42.38 -28.15
C ARG A 84 -7.47 41.18 -28.43
N LEU A 85 -6.81 40.60 -27.41
CA LEU A 85 -5.87 39.49 -27.61
C LEU A 85 -6.27 38.17 -26.91
N GLN A 86 -7.35 38.16 -26.12
CA GLN A 86 -7.82 36.94 -25.44
C GLN A 86 -8.98 36.23 -26.17
N ASP A 87 -9.69 36.94 -27.06
CA ASP A 87 -10.80 36.36 -27.82
C ASP A 87 -10.35 35.64 -29.12
N GLU A 88 -9.16 35.96 -29.66
CA GLU A 88 -8.62 35.28 -30.86
C GLU A 88 -7.93 33.94 -30.52
N CYS A 89 -7.43 33.75 -29.29
CA CYS A 89 -6.83 32.48 -28.86
C CYS A 89 -7.86 31.38 -28.56
N ARG A 90 -9.13 31.71 -28.28
CA ARG A 90 -10.19 30.71 -28.07
C ARG A 90 -10.79 30.19 -29.38
N ALA A 91 -10.74 30.97 -30.46
CA ALA A 91 -11.29 30.58 -31.75
C ALA A 91 -10.39 29.62 -32.56
N TRP A 92 -9.06 29.65 -32.35
CA TRP A 92 -8.12 28.77 -33.07
C TRP A 92 -7.93 27.38 -32.44
N ASN A 93 -8.11 27.24 -31.12
CA ASN A 93 -7.99 25.94 -30.45
C ASN A 93 -9.17 25.00 -30.72
N GLY A 94 -10.36 25.52 -31.02
CA GLY A 94 -11.53 24.70 -31.37
C GLY A 94 -11.45 24.03 -32.76
N TYR A 95 -10.77 24.66 -33.72
CA TYR A 95 -10.68 24.15 -35.10
C TYR A 95 -9.62 23.04 -35.28
N LEU A 96 -8.55 23.06 -34.49
CA LEU A 96 -7.50 22.04 -34.53
C LEU A 96 -7.89 20.74 -33.82
N TRP A 97 -8.75 20.80 -32.80
CA TRP A 97 -9.22 19.62 -32.06
C TRP A 97 -10.28 18.80 -32.80
N ALA A 98 -11.09 19.42 -33.67
CA ALA A 98 -12.13 18.72 -34.43
C ALA A 98 -11.61 17.95 -35.66
N HIS A 99 -10.45 18.33 -36.22
CA HIS A 99 -9.87 17.65 -37.40
C HIS A 99 -8.87 16.54 -37.06
N ALA A 100 -8.38 16.44 -35.83
CA ALA A 100 -7.43 15.40 -35.42
C ALA A 100 -8.10 14.06 -35.05
N ARG A 101 -9.41 14.04 -34.72
CA ARG A 101 -10.12 12.82 -34.29
C ARG A 101 -10.61 11.90 -35.41
N SER A 102 -10.61 12.33 -36.67
CA SER A 102 -11.19 11.55 -37.78
C SER A 102 -10.18 10.74 -38.61
N ALA A 103 -8.88 10.79 -38.32
CA ALA A 103 -7.86 10.26 -39.25
C ALA A 103 -6.94 9.14 -38.73
N LEU A 104 -7.03 8.68 -37.47
CA LEU A 104 -6.12 7.64 -36.97
C LEU A 104 -6.80 6.70 -35.96
N LEU A 105 -7.33 5.59 -36.48
CA LEU A 105 -7.40 4.33 -35.73
C LEU A 105 -6.78 3.24 -36.61
N PRO A 106 -5.70 2.59 -36.16
CA PRO A 106 -5.42 1.23 -36.56
C PRO A 106 -5.58 0.26 -35.40
N ARG A 107 -6.24 -0.86 -35.71
CA ARG A 107 -6.31 -2.08 -34.92
C ARG A 107 -4.91 -2.57 -34.51
N CYS A 108 -4.85 -3.12 -33.30
CA CYS A 108 -3.68 -3.73 -32.67
C CYS A 108 -2.99 -4.76 -33.57
N TYR A 109 -1.67 -4.60 -33.79
CA TYR A 109 -0.70 -5.70 -33.93
C TYR A 109 0.67 -5.21 -33.44
N SER A 110 1.35 -6.07 -32.68
CA SER A 110 2.64 -5.85 -32.02
C SER A 110 3.80 -5.78 -33.02
N PHE A 111 4.54 -4.66 -33.06
CA PHE A 111 5.86 -4.57 -33.69
C PHE A 111 6.77 -3.59 -32.92
N SER A 112 8.08 -3.88 -32.92
CA SER A 112 9.11 -3.15 -32.16
C SER A 112 9.32 -1.70 -32.65
N ALA A 113 9.78 -0.84 -31.73
CA ALA A 113 9.90 0.61 -31.86
C ALA A 113 10.82 1.10 -33.00
N ASP A 114 11.75 0.28 -33.49
CA ASP A 114 12.62 0.67 -34.61
C ASP A 114 11.89 0.69 -35.96
N SER A 115 10.81 -0.08 -36.10
CA SER A 115 10.05 -0.15 -37.35
C SER A 115 9.16 1.08 -37.59
N THR A 116 8.75 1.79 -36.54
CA THR A 116 7.83 2.94 -36.61
C THR A 116 8.54 4.22 -37.07
N ALA A 117 9.79 4.44 -36.68
CA ALA A 117 10.57 5.61 -37.10
C ALA A 117 10.93 5.55 -38.60
N GLN A 118 11.36 4.39 -39.11
CA GLN A 118 11.64 4.21 -40.55
C GLN A 118 10.37 4.26 -41.41
N SER A 119 9.24 3.80 -40.87
CA SER A 119 7.94 3.88 -41.55
C SER A 119 7.41 5.32 -41.62
N LEU A 120 7.62 6.14 -40.59
CA LEU A 120 7.26 7.56 -40.61
C LEU A 120 8.16 8.41 -41.52
N LEU A 121 9.46 8.09 -41.60
CA LEU A 121 10.39 8.76 -42.51
C LEU A 121 10.12 8.40 -43.99
N SER A 122 9.73 7.15 -44.29
CA SER A 122 9.36 6.75 -45.65
C SER A 122 8.00 7.32 -46.09
N PHE A 123 7.02 7.40 -45.18
CA PHE A 123 5.70 7.99 -45.44
C PHE A 123 5.75 9.52 -45.63
N THR A 124 6.65 10.21 -44.93
CA THR A 124 6.88 11.65 -45.12
C THR A 124 7.61 11.96 -46.43
N SER A 125 8.56 11.12 -46.87
CA SER A 125 9.25 11.32 -48.15
C SER A 125 8.34 11.13 -49.37
N SER A 126 7.42 10.16 -49.32
CA SER A 126 6.50 9.82 -50.41
C SER A 126 5.43 10.90 -50.62
N ARG A 127 4.88 11.47 -49.54
CA ARG A 127 3.95 12.61 -49.64
C ARG A 127 4.63 13.91 -50.05
N LEU A 128 5.90 14.13 -49.69
CA LEU A 128 6.66 15.28 -50.17
C LEU A 128 6.94 15.21 -51.69
N GLN A 129 7.12 14.00 -52.24
CA GLN A 129 7.23 13.78 -53.69
C GLN A 129 5.90 14.03 -54.45
N GLU A 130 4.75 13.64 -53.87
CA GLU A 130 3.43 13.96 -54.46
C GLU A 130 3.13 15.46 -54.46
N VAL A 131 3.46 16.16 -53.36
CA VAL A 131 3.29 17.61 -53.28
C VAL A 131 4.23 18.33 -54.25
N ALA A 132 5.44 17.82 -54.48
CA ALA A 132 6.36 18.38 -55.47
C ALA A 132 5.89 18.20 -56.93
N MET A 133 5.17 17.12 -57.26
CA MET A 133 4.63 16.91 -58.60
C MET A 133 3.42 17.80 -58.94
N GLN A 134 2.66 18.27 -57.95
CA GLN A 134 1.55 19.22 -58.17
C GLN A 134 2.00 20.68 -58.37
N VAL A 135 3.30 20.97 -58.23
CA VAL A 135 3.87 22.34 -58.28
C VAL A 135 4.14 22.86 -59.71
N GLY A 136 3.86 22.07 -60.74
CA GLY A 136 4.03 22.48 -62.14
C GLY A 136 3.19 23.69 -62.58
N ASN A 137 2.15 24.08 -61.83
CA ASN A 137 1.14 25.04 -62.31
C ASN A 137 0.79 26.22 -61.38
N ALA A 138 1.57 26.47 -60.31
CA ALA A 138 1.28 27.57 -59.38
C ALA A 138 2.09 28.86 -59.68
N GLY A 139 1.38 29.98 -59.87
CA GLY A 139 1.96 31.31 -60.12
C GLY A 139 2.76 31.89 -58.95
N GLY A 140 3.50 32.98 -59.22
CA GLY A 140 4.61 33.49 -58.40
C GLY A 140 4.36 33.76 -56.91
N ARG A 141 3.11 34.01 -56.49
CA ARG A 141 2.76 34.19 -55.06
C ARG A 141 2.63 32.86 -54.28
N GLY A 142 2.26 31.75 -54.94
CA GLY A 142 2.19 30.43 -54.32
C GLY A 142 3.57 29.85 -53.97
N ARG A 143 4.60 30.22 -54.75
CA ARG A 143 5.97 29.76 -54.54
C ARG A 143 6.62 30.32 -53.27
N ALA A 144 6.24 31.52 -52.84
CA ALA A 144 6.77 32.14 -51.61
C ALA A 144 6.16 31.53 -50.35
N ALA A 145 4.83 31.33 -50.33
CA ALA A 145 4.13 30.68 -49.23
C ALA A 145 4.60 29.22 -49.05
N LEU A 146 4.81 28.49 -50.16
CA LEU A 146 5.27 27.10 -50.10
C LEU A 146 6.74 26.98 -49.63
N ARG A 147 7.61 27.93 -50.01
CA ARG A 147 8.97 28.01 -49.46
C ARG A 147 8.97 28.27 -47.95
N ALA A 148 8.08 29.12 -47.46
CA ALA A 148 7.94 29.38 -46.03
C ALA A 148 7.47 28.13 -45.27
N VAL A 149 6.53 27.37 -45.83
CA VAL A 149 6.05 26.10 -45.23
C VAL A 149 7.16 25.05 -45.22
N VAL A 150 7.89 24.85 -46.32
CA VAL A 150 9.00 23.87 -46.37
C VAL A 150 10.12 24.25 -45.41
N VAL A 151 10.49 25.53 -45.34
CA VAL A 151 11.51 26.01 -44.39
C VAL A 151 11.04 25.83 -42.94
N ALA A 152 9.77 26.14 -42.63
CA ALA A 152 9.21 25.90 -41.31
C ALA A 152 9.16 24.41 -40.93
N SER A 153 8.83 23.53 -41.87
CA SER A 153 8.85 22.08 -41.66
C SER A 153 10.25 21.52 -41.45
N VAL A 154 11.26 22.04 -42.17
CA VAL A 154 12.67 21.63 -41.98
C VAL A 154 13.21 22.15 -40.65
N ILE A 155 12.86 23.37 -40.24
CA ILE A 155 13.25 23.92 -38.93
C ILE A 155 12.59 23.11 -37.80
N LEU A 156 11.31 22.75 -37.93
CA LEU A 156 10.62 21.93 -36.94
C LEU A 156 11.21 20.51 -36.85
N ALA A 157 11.56 19.90 -37.98
CA ALA A 157 12.24 18.61 -38.01
C ALA A 157 13.66 18.67 -37.39
N ALA A 158 14.40 19.75 -37.62
CA ALA A 158 15.71 19.97 -37.01
C ALA A 158 15.62 20.23 -35.50
N VAL A 159 14.58 20.94 -35.03
CA VAL A 159 14.32 21.15 -33.59
C VAL A 159 13.92 19.82 -32.93
N ILE A 160 13.11 18.97 -33.56
CA ILE A 160 12.77 17.65 -33.02
C ILE A 160 13.99 16.72 -33.02
N ALA A 161 14.84 16.76 -34.06
CA ALA A 161 16.06 15.96 -34.15
C ALA A 161 17.16 16.37 -33.16
N ASN A 162 17.19 17.65 -32.75
CA ASN A 162 18.14 18.17 -31.76
C ASN A 162 17.53 18.41 -30.36
N SER A 163 16.26 18.09 -30.16
CA SER A 163 15.69 18.05 -28.82
C SER A 163 16.34 16.88 -28.09
N PRO A 164 16.92 17.06 -26.89
CA PRO A 164 17.36 15.92 -26.10
C PRO A 164 16.14 15.04 -25.88
N THR A 165 16.16 13.85 -26.48
CA THR A 165 15.21 12.79 -26.17
C THR A 165 15.20 12.67 -24.66
N PRO A 166 14.05 12.70 -23.97
CA PRO A 166 14.03 12.34 -22.56
C PRO A 166 14.54 10.91 -22.50
N ALA A 167 15.80 10.76 -22.08
CA ALA A 167 16.38 9.47 -21.87
C ALA A 167 15.48 8.82 -20.82
N ALA A 168 14.85 7.70 -21.19
CA ALA A 168 14.38 6.75 -20.21
C ALA A 168 15.57 6.48 -19.29
N SER A 169 15.52 7.01 -18.08
CA SER A 169 16.58 6.90 -17.08
C SER A 169 16.57 5.49 -16.51
N GLY A 170 16.90 4.51 -17.35
CA GLY A 170 17.15 3.10 -16.99
C GLY A 170 18.64 2.85 -16.77
N GLY A 171 19.38 3.83 -16.25
CA GLY A 171 20.74 3.59 -15.75
C GLY A 171 20.67 2.81 -14.43
N PRO A 172 21.66 1.95 -14.12
CA PRO A 172 21.76 1.33 -12.81
C PRO A 172 21.71 2.42 -11.74
N LEU A 173 20.78 2.29 -10.81
CA LEU A 173 20.65 3.21 -9.70
C LEU A 173 21.91 3.11 -8.85
N GLY A 174 22.53 4.25 -8.50
CA GLY A 174 23.62 4.24 -7.53
C GLY A 174 23.17 3.67 -6.18
N ASP A 175 24.13 3.28 -5.34
CA ASP A 175 23.95 2.54 -4.07
C ASP A 175 23.14 3.26 -2.96
N LYS A 176 22.44 4.36 -3.26
CA LYS A 176 21.67 5.11 -2.25
C LYS A 176 20.29 4.49 -2.07
N THR A 177 19.94 4.24 -0.80
CA THR A 177 18.57 3.90 -0.37
C THR A 177 17.57 4.91 -0.92
N ARG A 178 16.47 4.41 -1.50
CA ARG A 178 15.39 5.21 -2.10
C ARG A 178 14.10 5.03 -1.33
N ALA A 179 13.30 6.08 -1.25
CA ALA A 179 11.97 6.02 -0.65
C ALA A 179 11.03 5.14 -1.49
N VAL A 180 10.28 4.28 -0.82
CA VAL A 180 9.15 3.53 -1.39
C VAL A 180 7.94 3.84 -0.52
N ASP A 181 6.97 4.55 -1.08
CA ASP A 181 5.72 4.87 -0.42
C ASP A 181 4.62 3.97 -0.92
N VAL A 182 3.96 3.27 0.00
CA VAL A 182 2.82 2.40 -0.30
C VAL A 182 1.63 2.88 0.52
N VAL A 183 0.58 3.36 -0.14
CA VAL A 183 -0.69 3.72 0.52
C VAL A 183 -1.74 2.65 0.21
N ILE A 184 -2.38 2.13 1.25
CA ILE A 184 -3.49 1.18 1.13
C ILE A 184 -4.79 1.97 1.34
N LEU A 185 -5.63 2.00 0.31
CA LEU A 185 -6.99 2.52 0.36
C LEU A 185 -7.93 1.32 0.47
N LEU A 186 -8.56 1.17 1.63
CA LEU A 186 -9.37 0.00 1.94
C LEU A 186 -10.82 0.38 2.15
N ASP A 187 -11.69 -0.17 1.33
CA ASP A 187 -13.12 -0.16 1.59
C ASP A 187 -13.42 -0.96 2.87
N THR A 188 -14.27 -0.39 3.71
CA THR A 188 -14.70 -0.97 4.99
C THR A 188 -16.20 -1.28 5.01
N SER A 189 -16.86 -1.25 3.84
CA SER A 189 -18.28 -1.56 3.65
C SER A 189 -18.67 -2.97 4.10
N GLY A 190 -19.97 -3.18 4.38
CA GLY A 190 -20.55 -4.43 4.90
C GLY A 190 -20.18 -5.74 4.19
N SER A 191 -19.76 -5.68 2.91
CA SER A 191 -19.37 -6.82 2.08
C SER A 191 -17.88 -7.18 2.16
N MET A 192 -17.05 -6.36 2.82
CA MET A 192 -15.60 -6.40 2.74
C MET A 192 -14.89 -7.24 3.80
N GLU A 193 -15.59 -7.84 4.76
CA GLU A 193 -14.98 -8.52 5.92
C GLU A 193 -13.89 -9.51 5.54
N LYS A 194 -14.15 -10.36 4.54
CA LYS A 194 -13.17 -11.35 4.08
C LYS A 194 -11.99 -10.74 3.32
N LEU A 195 -12.19 -9.62 2.62
CA LEU A 195 -11.11 -8.92 1.96
C LEU A 195 -10.26 -8.15 2.97
N LEU A 196 -10.88 -7.58 4.00
CA LEU A 196 -10.19 -6.97 5.14
C LEU A 196 -9.29 -8.00 5.82
N ASP A 197 -9.82 -9.16 6.21
CA ASP A 197 -9.02 -10.25 6.80
C ASP A 197 -7.92 -10.78 5.87
N SER A 198 -8.17 -10.78 4.57
CA SER A 198 -7.15 -11.14 3.59
C SER A 198 -6.06 -10.06 3.48
N THR A 199 -6.41 -8.78 3.48
CA THR A 199 -5.45 -7.66 3.44
C THR A 199 -4.59 -7.65 4.70
N ARG A 200 -5.23 -7.84 5.86
CA ARG A 200 -4.60 -8.07 7.17
C ARG A 200 -3.53 -9.15 7.11
N ALA A 201 -3.85 -10.32 6.57
CA ALA A 201 -2.92 -11.44 6.48
C ALA A 201 -1.76 -11.22 5.49
N ARG A 202 -1.78 -10.16 4.65
CA ARG A 202 -0.90 -10.00 3.49
C ARG A 202 -0.03 -8.75 3.50
N LEU A 203 -0.23 -7.81 4.42
CA LEU A 203 0.66 -6.64 4.57
C LEU A 203 2.15 -7.07 4.64
N TRP A 204 2.43 -8.10 5.45
CA TRP A 204 3.78 -8.63 5.66
C TRP A 204 4.38 -9.30 4.42
N ASP A 205 3.55 -9.77 3.47
CA ASP A 205 4.03 -10.30 2.20
C ASP A 205 4.63 -9.17 1.33
N VAL A 206 4.04 -7.98 1.35
CA VAL A 206 4.58 -6.79 0.63
C VAL A 206 5.90 -6.35 1.24
N VAL A 207 5.96 -6.28 2.58
CA VAL A 207 7.17 -5.93 3.32
C VAL A 207 8.29 -6.92 2.99
N SER A 208 7.98 -8.21 3.01
CA SER A 208 8.96 -9.27 2.71
C SER A 208 9.48 -9.18 1.27
N GLU A 209 8.61 -8.93 0.29
CA GLU A 209 9.04 -8.76 -1.11
C GLU A 209 9.94 -7.54 -1.30
N LEU A 210 9.58 -6.40 -0.72
CA LEU A 210 10.41 -5.19 -0.80
C LEU A 210 11.73 -5.37 -0.04
N GLY A 211 11.75 -6.18 1.02
CA GLY A 211 12.97 -6.47 1.79
C GLY A 211 14.04 -7.22 1.00
N ARG A 212 13.63 -7.90 -0.09
CA ARG A 212 14.54 -8.60 -1.03
C ARG A 212 15.11 -7.67 -2.10
N MET A 213 14.60 -6.45 -2.23
CA MET A 213 15.00 -5.50 -3.27
C MET A 213 16.34 -4.81 -2.94
N LYS A 214 17.08 -4.45 -3.99
CA LYS A 214 18.37 -3.74 -3.96
C LYS A 214 18.37 -2.51 -4.88
N PRO A 215 18.98 -1.38 -4.47
CA PRO A 215 19.37 -1.07 -3.08
C PRO A 215 18.17 -1.20 -2.12
N THR A 216 18.41 -1.56 -0.85
CA THR A 216 17.33 -1.79 0.10
C THR A 216 16.48 -0.51 0.24
N PRO A 217 15.16 -0.58 0.03
CA PRO A 217 14.31 0.60 0.03
C PRO A 217 14.10 1.16 1.45
N MET A 218 13.76 2.43 1.56
CA MET A 218 13.17 3.01 2.76
C MET A 218 11.65 2.96 2.59
N LEU A 219 11.04 1.91 3.12
CA LEU A 219 9.61 1.67 3.01
C LEU A 219 8.83 2.55 3.99
N ARG A 220 7.84 3.28 3.48
CA ARG A 220 6.80 3.94 4.28
C ARG A 220 5.44 3.43 3.86
N VAL A 221 4.59 3.09 4.82
CA VAL A 221 3.24 2.60 4.55
C VAL A 221 2.22 3.53 5.18
N GLY A 222 1.20 3.88 4.41
CA GLY A 222 0.03 4.63 4.87
C GLY A 222 -1.24 3.81 4.71
N LEU A 223 -2.25 4.12 5.52
CA LEU A 223 -3.54 3.45 5.51
C LEU A 223 -4.67 4.49 5.55
N MET A 224 -5.59 4.38 4.62
CA MET A 224 -6.81 5.17 4.58
C MET A 224 -7.99 4.25 4.27
N THR A 225 -9.12 4.54 4.89
CA THR A 225 -10.36 3.80 4.67
C THR A 225 -11.39 4.67 3.99
N PHE A 226 -12.26 4.05 3.21
CA PHE A 226 -13.47 4.68 2.67
C PHE A 226 -14.67 3.76 2.90
N GLY A 227 -15.89 4.30 2.75
CA GLY A 227 -17.10 3.54 3.06
C GLY A 227 -17.34 3.32 4.55
N THR A 228 -16.73 4.12 5.44
CA THR A 228 -16.88 4.03 6.91
C THR A 228 -17.88 5.05 7.47
N GLU A 229 -18.64 4.63 8.49
CA GLU A 229 -19.53 5.51 9.25
C GLU A 229 -18.77 6.49 10.15
N ALA A 230 -17.48 6.24 10.40
CA ALA A 230 -16.61 7.16 11.12
C ALA A 230 -16.31 8.46 10.32
N GLY A 231 -16.49 8.43 8.99
CA GLY A 231 -16.36 9.61 8.14
C GLY A 231 -17.67 10.40 8.02
N THR A 232 -17.57 11.65 7.56
CA THR A 232 -18.74 12.50 7.28
C THR A 232 -19.10 12.51 5.80
N GLU A 233 -20.32 12.92 5.46
CA GLU A 233 -20.69 13.20 4.07
C GLU A 233 -19.80 14.31 3.47
N GLU A 234 -19.43 15.31 4.29
CA GLU A 234 -18.54 16.40 3.89
C GLU A 234 -17.13 15.91 3.55
N ASP A 235 -16.64 14.85 4.20
CA ASP A 235 -15.34 14.23 3.93
C ASP A 235 -15.46 13.06 2.93
N GLY A 236 -16.69 12.65 2.60
CA GLY A 236 -17.00 11.57 1.67
C GLY A 236 -16.76 10.18 2.24
N TYR A 237 -16.97 10.01 3.55
CA TYR A 237 -16.77 8.76 4.28
C TYR A 237 -15.33 8.24 4.22
N ILE A 238 -14.36 9.14 4.04
CA ILE A 238 -12.93 8.83 3.95
C ILE A 238 -12.23 9.20 5.26
N VAL A 239 -11.46 8.28 5.81
CA VAL A 239 -10.72 8.48 7.06
C VAL A 239 -9.26 8.04 6.88
N GLN A 240 -8.34 8.95 7.15
CA GLN A 240 -6.91 8.63 7.22
C GLN A 240 -6.62 7.93 8.56
N GLN A 241 -6.31 6.64 8.50
CA GLN A 241 -6.03 5.81 9.67
C GLN A 241 -4.57 5.93 10.11
N SER A 242 -3.66 6.03 9.14
CA SER A 242 -2.25 6.22 9.34
C SER A 242 -1.66 6.96 8.16
N ASP A 243 -0.85 8.00 8.43
CA ASP A 243 -0.03 8.63 7.39
C ASP A 243 1.14 7.70 7.00
N LEU A 244 1.88 8.06 5.95
CA LEU A 244 3.09 7.36 5.51
C LEU A 244 4.15 7.34 6.62
N THR A 245 4.33 6.16 7.24
CA THR A 245 5.27 5.94 8.34
C THR A 245 6.17 4.73 8.10
N THR A 246 7.34 4.72 8.72
CA THR A 246 8.24 3.55 8.81
C THR A 246 7.85 2.60 9.94
N ASP A 247 6.96 3.01 10.85
CA ASP A 247 6.43 2.14 11.91
C ASP A 247 5.35 1.20 11.35
N LEU A 248 5.81 0.06 10.83
CA LEU A 248 4.94 -0.93 10.21
C LEU A 248 3.98 -1.60 11.22
N ASP A 249 4.35 -1.64 12.50
CA ASP A 249 3.50 -2.20 13.55
C ASP A 249 2.38 -1.24 13.96
N ALA A 250 2.60 0.08 13.89
CA ALA A 250 1.53 1.06 14.04
C ALA A 250 0.51 0.95 12.89
N VAL A 251 0.96 0.82 11.64
CA VAL A 251 0.06 0.61 10.49
C VAL A 251 -0.71 -0.69 10.63
N TYR A 252 -0.04 -1.79 11.03
CA TYR A 252 -0.68 -3.07 11.22
C TYR A 252 -1.70 -3.03 12.38
N ALA A 253 -1.38 -2.34 13.48
CA ALA A 253 -2.32 -2.11 14.58
C ALA A 253 -3.58 -1.37 14.12
N ALA A 254 -3.43 -0.30 13.33
CA ALA A 254 -4.55 0.43 12.74
C ALA A 254 -5.40 -0.49 11.84
N LEU A 255 -4.77 -1.31 11.00
CA LEU A 255 -5.45 -2.29 10.15
C LEU A 255 -6.21 -3.36 10.96
N MET A 256 -5.66 -3.80 12.09
CA MET A 256 -6.33 -4.74 13.01
C MET A 256 -7.52 -4.10 13.72
N ALA A 257 -7.46 -2.80 14.00
CA ALA A 257 -8.51 -2.06 14.69
C ALA A 257 -9.74 -1.78 13.81
N LEU A 258 -9.61 -1.88 12.48
CA LEU A 258 -10.71 -1.62 11.57
C LEU A 258 -11.90 -2.55 11.83
N THR A 259 -13.09 -1.96 11.82
CA THR A 259 -14.36 -2.68 11.81
C THR A 259 -15.04 -2.48 10.48
N ILE A 260 -15.86 -3.47 10.09
CA ILE A 260 -16.71 -3.35 8.92
C ILE A 260 -17.94 -2.54 9.31
N GLU A 261 -18.20 -1.49 8.55
CA GLU A 261 -19.29 -0.53 8.73
C GLU A 261 -19.98 -0.34 7.39
N GLY A 262 -21.20 0.21 7.34
CA GLY A 262 -21.93 0.36 6.07
C GLY A 262 -22.13 1.83 5.73
N SER A 263 -21.50 2.34 4.68
CA SER A 263 -21.84 3.66 4.13
C SER A 263 -21.58 3.74 2.62
N GLU A 264 -21.74 4.92 2.04
CA GLU A 264 -21.53 5.16 0.62
C GLU A 264 -20.04 5.09 0.25
N GLU A 265 -19.75 4.53 -0.91
CA GLU A 265 -18.39 4.28 -1.39
C GLU A 265 -18.04 5.28 -2.50
N TYR A 266 -16.93 6.00 -2.35
CA TYR A 266 -16.48 6.98 -3.35
C TYR A 266 -15.03 6.73 -3.75
N VAL A 267 -14.83 5.76 -4.64
CA VAL A 267 -13.50 5.32 -5.13
C VAL A 267 -12.67 6.47 -5.67
N GLY A 268 -13.22 7.28 -6.57
CA GLY A 268 -12.48 8.40 -7.17
C GLY A 268 -12.13 9.48 -6.14
N ARG A 269 -13.03 9.73 -5.18
CA ARG A 269 -12.79 10.65 -4.07
C ARG A 269 -11.72 10.14 -3.11
N ALA A 270 -11.72 8.85 -2.78
CA ALA A 270 -10.70 8.23 -1.93
C ALA A 270 -9.30 8.36 -2.53
N ILE A 271 -9.16 8.13 -3.84
CA ILE A 271 -7.90 8.37 -4.57
C ILE A 271 -7.53 9.85 -4.45
N HIS A 272 -8.45 10.77 -4.72
CA HIS A 272 -8.18 12.21 -4.68
C HIS A 272 -7.68 12.68 -3.30
N VAL A 273 -8.38 12.29 -2.22
CA VAL A 273 -7.99 12.64 -0.85
C VAL A 273 -6.62 12.06 -0.51
N ALA A 274 -6.35 10.80 -0.85
CA ALA A 274 -5.04 10.19 -0.63
C ALA A 274 -3.90 10.91 -1.35
N LEU A 275 -4.14 11.45 -2.55
CA LEU A 275 -3.14 12.23 -3.29
C LEU A 275 -2.82 13.57 -2.63
N ASP A 276 -3.75 14.12 -1.85
CA ASP A 276 -3.66 15.48 -1.30
C ASP A 276 -3.30 15.51 0.19
N THR A 277 -3.68 14.50 0.97
CA THR A 277 -3.48 14.49 2.44
C THR A 277 -2.29 13.68 2.92
N MET A 278 -1.89 12.62 2.20
CA MET A 278 -0.77 11.77 2.61
C MET A 278 0.57 12.49 2.39
N ASP A 279 1.54 12.30 3.30
CA ASP A 279 2.88 12.91 3.21
C ASP A 279 3.81 12.16 2.24
N TRP A 280 3.42 12.17 0.96
CA TRP A 280 4.17 11.57 -0.14
C TRP A 280 5.60 12.10 -0.20
N SER A 281 6.54 11.21 -0.49
CA SER A 281 7.96 11.51 -0.56
C SER A 281 8.17 12.58 -1.61
N ARG A 282 9.05 13.54 -1.33
CA ARG A 282 9.43 14.59 -2.28
C ARG A 282 10.63 14.20 -3.14
N ASP A 283 11.20 13.01 -2.90
CA ASP A 283 12.29 12.49 -3.71
C ASP A 283 11.77 12.19 -5.12
N TRP A 284 12.38 12.79 -6.15
CA TRP A 284 12.03 12.56 -7.54
C TRP A 284 12.23 11.10 -7.95
N ASN A 285 13.10 10.39 -7.23
CA ASN A 285 13.35 8.97 -7.34
C ASN A 285 12.52 8.13 -6.34
N ALA A 286 11.51 8.65 -5.66
CA ALA A 286 10.65 7.77 -4.87
C ALA A 286 9.78 6.90 -5.77
N MET A 287 9.65 5.62 -5.42
CA MET A 287 8.56 4.79 -5.94
C MET A 287 7.32 5.09 -5.09
N ARG A 288 6.20 5.45 -5.72
CA ARG A 288 4.95 5.76 -5.01
C ARG A 288 3.82 4.93 -5.58
N VAL A 289 3.14 4.20 -4.71
CA VAL A 289 2.11 3.24 -5.09
C VAL A 289 0.89 3.37 -4.20
N ILE A 290 -0.28 3.31 -4.81
CA ILE A 290 -1.56 3.11 -4.14
C ILE A 290 -2.05 1.69 -4.44
N PHE A 291 -2.47 0.96 -3.42
CA PHE A 291 -3.34 -0.21 -3.56
C PHE A 291 -4.74 0.20 -3.11
N ILE A 292 -5.69 0.27 -4.03
CA ILE A 292 -7.10 0.48 -3.71
C ILE A 292 -7.84 -0.85 -3.76
N ALA A 293 -8.62 -1.14 -2.72
CA ALA A 293 -9.37 -2.38 -2.59
C ALA A 293 -10.83 -2.10 -2.19
N GLY A 294 -11.79 -2.72 -2.87
CA GLY A 294 -13.23 -2.48 -2.71
C GLY A 294 -14.09 -3.35 -3.62
N ASN A 295 -15.41 -3.18 -3.54
CA ASN A 295 -16.37 -4.05 -4.24
C ASN A 295 -17.52 -3.32 -4.96
N GLU A 296 -17.55 -1.99 -4.98
CA GLU A 296 -18.58 -1.20 -5.68
C GLU A 296 -18.10 -0.57 -6.99
N SER A 297 -19.03 0.01 -7.73
CA SER A 297 -18.74 0.76 -8.95
C SER A 297 -17.77 1.92 -8.71
N ALA A 298 -16.69 1.98 -9.49
CA ALA A 298 -15.73 3.07 -9.45
C ALA A 298 -16.30 4.43 -9.93
N ASP A 299 -17.44 4.40 -10.63
CA ASP A 299 -18.10 5.54 -11.27
C ASP A 299 -19.07 6.28 -10.31
N GLN A 300 -18.96 6.04 -9.00
CA GLN A 300 -19.76 6.68 -7.95
C GLN A 300 -19.18 8.03 -7.53
N GLY A 301 -20.04 8.95 -7.07
CA GLY A 301 -19.67 10.25 -6.52
C GLY A 301 -19.92 11.44 -7.46
N LEU A 302 -19.39 12.61 -7.08
CA LEU A 302 -19.51 13.84 -7.85
C LEU A 302 -18.55 13.82 -9.06
N GLU A 303 -18.91 14.51 -10.14
CA GLU A 303 -18.11 14.58 -11.38
C GLU A 303 -16.68 15.09 -11.14
N ASP A 304 -16.49 16.06 -10.23
CA ASP A 304 -15.17 16.58 -9.85
C ASP A 304 -14.26 15.52 -9.18
N PHE A 305 -14.85 14.44 -8.68
CA PHE A 305 -14.15 13.29 -8.07
C PHE A 305 -14.22 12.03 -8.94
N ASP A 306 -14.47 12.15 -10.25
CA ASP A 306 -14.40 11.01 -11.18
C ASP A 306 -13.01 10.34 -11.09
N PHE A 307 -12.98 9.01 -11.00
CA PHE A 307 -11.74 8.27 -10.84
C PHE A 307 -10.76 8.48 -12.00
N ARG A 308 -11.22 8.84 -13.21
CA ARG A 308 -10.38 9.17 -14.37
C ARG A 308 -9.62 10.47 -14.17
N ILE A 309 -10.25 11.46 -13.50
CA ILE A 309 -9.58 12.71 -13.10
C ILE A 309 -8.56 12.39 -12.01
N ALA A 310 -8.96 11.64 -10.98
CA ALA A 310 -8.08 11.28 -9.87
C ALA A 310 -6.87 10.44 -10.32
N THR A 311 -7.07 9.47 -11.21
CA THR A 311 -5.99 8.64 -11.77
C THR A 311 -5.06 9.44 -12.69
N GLN A 312 -5.57 10.40 -13.46
CA GLN A 312 -4.71 11.34 -14.20
C GLN A 312 -3.85 12.18 -13.24
N ALA A 313 -4.45 12.72 -12.17
CA ALA A 313 -3.70 13.48 -11.17
C ALA A 313 -2.62 12.64 -10.46
N ALA A 314 -2.90 11.35 -10.22
CA ALA A 314 -1.92 10.41 -9.70
C ALA A 314 -0.74 10.22 -10.67
N ARG A 315 -1.01 10.04 -11.96
CA ARG A 315 0.04 9.93 -13.00
C ARG A 315 0.91 11.18 -13.05
N ASP A 316 0.32 12.37 -12.95
CA ASP A 316 1.05 13.64 -12.95
C ASP A 316 1.98 13.78 -11.73
N LYS A 317 1.65 13.10 -10.61
CA LYS A 317 2.47 12.97 -9.40
C LYS A 317 3.40 11.74 -9.42
N SER A 318 3.48 10.99 -10.53
CA SER A 318 4.21 9.72 -10.64
C SER A 318 3.81 8.67 -9.58
N ILE A 319 2.51 8.62 -9.26
CA ILE A 319 1.91 7.66 -8.33
C ILE A 319 1.18 6.59 -9.14
N VAL A 320 1.56 5.33 -8.96
CA VAL A 320 0.94 4.18 -9.62
C VAL A 320 -0.24 3.68 -8.80
N ILE A 321 -1.37 3.37 -9.44
CA ILE A 321 -2.56 2.85 -8.74
C ILE A 321 -2.85 1.41 -9.17
N ASN A 322 -2.76 0.50 -8.20
CA ASN A 322 -3.18 -0.89 -8.32
C ASN A 322 -4.61 -1.05 -7.81
N ALA A 323 -5.46 -1.74 -8.57
CA ALA A 323 -6.86 -1.94 -8.25
C ALA A 323 -7.15 -3.41 -7.89
N LEU A 324 -7.63 -3.63 -6.67
CA LEU A 324 -7.96 -4.94 -6.10
C LEU A 324 -9.48 -5.04 -5.90
N TYR A 325 -10.17 -5.70 -6.81
CA TYR A 325 -11.62 -5.84 -6.74
C TYR A 325 -12.04 -7.08 -5.97
N ALA A 326 -12.88 -6.93 -4.95
CA ALA A 326 -13.49 -8.06 -4.22
C ALA A 326 -14.75 -8.55 -4.93
N GLY A 327 -14.60 -9.52 -5.81
CA GLY A 327 -15.70 -10.11 -6.55
C GLY A 327 -15.24 -10.85 -7.80
N ASN A 328 -16.20 -11.24 -8.63
CA ASN A 328 -15.90 -11.89 -9.91
C ASN A 328 -15.37 -10.86 -10.92
N ARG A 329 -14.59 -11.36 -11.90
CA ARG A 329 -13.87 -10.50 -12.85
C ARG A 329 -14.83 -9.78 -13.81
N GLU A 330 -15.93 -10.42 -14.18
CA GLU A 330 -16.93 -9.89 -15.10
C GLU A 330 -17.64 -8.67 -14.51
N GLN A 331 -17.98 -8.73 -13.22
CA GLN A 331 -18.56 -7.63 -12.47
C GLN A 331 -17.55 -6.47 -12.34
N ALA A 332 -16.29 -6.77 -12.01
CA ALA A 332 -15.23 -5.76 -11.95
C ALA A 332 -15.09 -4.94 -13.24
N VAL A 333 -15.25 -5.57 -14.41
CA VAL A 333 -15.23 -4.89 -15.72
C VAL A 333 -16.41 -3.94 -15.87
N THR A 334 -17.60 -4.37 -15.43
CA THR A 334 -18.82 -3.55 -15.45
C THR A 334 -18.65 -2.33 -14.54
N GLU A 335 -18.06 -2.54 -13.37
CA GLU A 335 -17.79 -1.56 -12.31
C GLU A 335 -16.49 -0.77 -12.51
N LYS A 336 -15.85 -0.91 -13.68
CA LYS A 336 -14.71 -0.10 -14.15
C LYS A 336 -13.39 -0.26 -13.38
N TRP A 337 -13.24 -1.28 -12.53
CA TRP A 337 -11.98 -1.51 -11.80
C TRP A 337 -10.75 -1.74 -12.69
N PRO A 338 -10.83 -2.47 -13.81
CA PRO A 338 -9.71 -2.55 -14.76
C PRO A 338 -9.34 -1.19 -15.37
N GLU A 339 -10.31 -0.27 -15.46
CA GLU A 339 -10.07 1.08 -15.97
C GLU A 339 -9.26 1.91 -14.97
N ILE A 340 -9.54 1.80 -13.66
CA ILE A 340 -8.73 2.44 -12.60
C ILE A 340 -7.26 2.06 -12.76
N ALA A 341 -6.94 0.77 -12.87
CA ALA A 341 -5.56 0.31 -12.99
C ALA A 341 -4.91 0.75 -14.30
N ARG A 342 -5.64 0.65 -15.42
CA ARG A 342 -5.15 1.06 -16.74
C ARG A 342 -4.81 2.55 -16.77
N GLU A 343 -5.70 3.38 -16.24
CA GLU A 343 -5.45 4.82 -16.11
C GLU A 343 -4.36 5.07 -15.06
N GLY A 344 -4.39 4.41 -13.91
CA GLY A 344 -3.37 4.54 -12.86
C GLY A 344 -1.99 3.95 -13.19
N ALA A 345 -1.75 3.47 -14.41
CA ALA A 345 -0.52 2.79 -14.84
C ALA A 345 -0.12 1.60 -13.94
N GLY A 346 -1.09 0.95 -13.30
CA GLY A 346 -0.87 -0.16 -12.38
C GLY A 346 -1.59 -1.43 -12.79
N ASN A 347 -1.67 -2.37 -11.85
CA ASN A 347 -2.21 -3.69 -12.08
C ASN A 347 -3.64 -3.83 -11.55
N PHE A 348 -4.46 -4.60 -12.26
CA PHE A 348 -5.80 -4.99 -11.85
C PHE A 348 -5.84 -6.46 -11.46
N SER A 349 -6.46 -6.76 -10.33
CA SER A 349 -6.79 -8.13 -9.93
C SER A 349 -8.21 -8.20 -9.36
N ALA A 350 -8.99 -9.18 -9.84
CA ALA A 350 -10.24 -9.58 -9.20
C ALA A 350 -9.94 -10.73 -8.25
N ILE A 351 -10.37 -10.59 -7.01
CA ILE A 351 -10.12 -11.52 -5.91
C ILE A 351 -11.47 -12.08 -5.50
N ASP A 352 -11.56 -13.40 -5.45
CA ASP A 352 -12.74 -14.05 -4.89
C ASP A 352 -12.70 -13.91 -3.36
N PRO A 353 -13.61 -13.13 -2.74
CA PRO A 353 -13.60 -12.93 -1.29
C PRO A 353 -13.97 -14.21 -0.54
N ILE A 354 -14.61 -15.20 -1.19
CA ILE A 354 -14.97 -16.48 -0.59
C ILE A 354 -13.74 -17.38 -0.44
N VAL A 355 -12.81 -17.30 -1.40
CA VAL A 355 -11.54 -18.01 -1.35
C VAL A 355 -10.62 -17.26 -0.38
N GLY A 356 -10.85 -17.47 0.92
CA GLY A 356 -10.01 -16.93 1.98
C GLY A 356 -8.54 -17.33 1.80
N THR A 357 -7.66 -16.72 2.59
CA THR A 357 -6.21 -17.01 2.50
C THR A 357 -5.94 -18.50 2.67
N PHE A 358 -5.43 -19.15 1.62
CA PHE A 358 -5.05 -20.57 1.69
C PHE A 358 -4.00 -20.78 2.78
N GLN A 359 -4.40 -21.48 3.84
CA GLN A 359 -3.53 -21.90 4.93
C GLN A 359 -2.98 -23.29 4.59
N ILE A 360 -1.70 -23.35 4.25
CA ILE A 360 -0.99 -24.62 4.09
C ILE A 360 -0.04 -24.72 5.27
N SER A 361 -0.40 -25.56 6.24
CA SER A 361 0.51 -25.89 7.34
C SER A 361 1.73 -26.63 6.81
N THR A 362 2.90 -26.31 7.37
CA THR A 362 4.17 -26.90 6.98
C THR A 362 4.95 -27.38 8.20
N PRO A 363 5.85 -28.37 8.04
CA PRO A 363 6.76 -28.77 9.12
C PRO A 363 7.71 -27.64 9.58
N HIS A 364 7.83 -26.57 8.81
CA HIS A 364 8.71 -25.43 9.09
C HIS A 364 8.04 -24.37 9.98
N ASP A 365 6.72 -24.45 10.18
CA ASP A 365 5.96 -23.44 10.92
C ASP A 365 6.37 -23.38 12.41
N GLU A 366 6.63 -24.54 13.04
CA GLU A 366 7.06 -24.61 14.45
C GLU A 366 8.45 -23.99 14.65
N THR A 367 9.41 -24.31 13.77
CA THR A 367 10.75 -23.71 13.81
C THR A 367 10.70 -22.20 13.61
N LEU A 368 9.84 -21.69 12.72
CA LEU A 368 9.65 -20.24 12.57
C LEU A 368 9.12 -19.59 13.85
N LEU A 369 8.19 -20.23 14.56
CA LEU A 369 7.66 -19.73 15.84
C LEU A 369 8.74 -19.67 16.92
N GLU A 370 9.59 -20.69 17.01
CA GLU A 370 10.73 -20.71 17.95
C GLU A 370 11.73 -19.58 17.63
N LEU A 371 12.05 -19.40 16.34
CA LEU A 371 12.92 -18.31 15.88
C LEU A 371 12.30 -16.94 16.18
N ASN A 372 10.99 -16.79 16.02
CA ASN A 372 10.28 -15.56 16.38
C ASN A 372 10.39 -15.24 17.88
N ALA A 373 10.20 -16.25 18.73
CA ALA A 373 10.33 -16.07 20.17
C ALA A 373 11.75 -15.66 20.57
N ARG A 374 12.77 -16.20 19.91
CA ARG A 374 14.17 -15.79 20.09
C ARG A 374 14.42 -14.37 19.58
N LEU A 375 13.90 -14.01 18.41
CA LEU A 375 14.01 -12.67 17.85
C LEU A 375 13.43 -11.63 18.82
N ASN A 376 12.28 -11.91 19.43
CA ASN A 376 11.63 -11.02 20.40
C ASN A 376 12.47 -10.76 21.65
N GLN A 377 13.37 -11.66 22.03
CA GLN A 377 14.27 -11.49 23.18
C GLN A 377 15.44 -10.54 22.87
N THR A 378 15.64 -10.17 21.61
CA THR A 378 16.73 -9.28 21.19
C THR A 378 16.36 -7.80 21.25
N TYR A 379 15.07 -7.45 21.41
CA TYR A 379 14.63 -6.05 21.50
C TYR A 379 15.00 -5.44 22.87
N VAL A 380 15.52 -4.22 22.84
CA VAL A 380 15.93 -3.46 24.01
C VAL A 380 15.12 -2.15 24.01
N PRO A 381 13.96 -2.12 24.68
CA PRO A 381 13.10 -0.93 24.68
C PRO A 381 13.82 0.25 25.34
N TYR A 382 13.73 1.44 24.76
CA TYR A 382 14.29 2.67 25.33
C TYR A 382 13.36 3.87 25.13
N GLY A 383 13.58 4.92 25.90
CA GLY A 383 12.85 6.18 25.76
C GLY A 383 11.38 6.07 26.17
N PRO A 384 10.61 7.16 25.98
CA PRO A 384 9.21 7.22 26.39
C PRO A 384 8.33 6.19 25.66
N ASN A 385 8.69 5.82 24.43
CA ASN A 385 7.92 4.89 23.60
C ASN A 385 8.39 3.43 23.73
N GLY A 386 9.47 3.15 24.48
CA GLY A 386 10.10 1.83 24.58
C GLY A 386 9.14 0.72 24.97
N SER A 387 8.43 0.91 26.09
CA SER A 387 7.48 -0.08 26.61
C SER A 387 6.30 -0.30 25.67
N ASP A 388 5.73 0.78 25.14
CA ASP A 388 4.55 0.73 24.27
C ASP A 388 4.89 0.12 22.91
N GLY A 389 6.06 0.43 22.36
CA GLY A 389 6.57 -0.15 21.11
C GLY A 389 6.76 -1.66 21.22
N LEU A 390 7.42 -2.13 22.28
CA LEU A 390 7.59 -3.57 22.54
C LEU A 390 6.24 -4.26 22.77
N ALA A 391 5.34 -3.64 23.53
CA ALA A 391 4.00 -4.18 23.77
C ALA A 391 3.19 -4.27 22.46
N ASN A 392 3.26 -3.24 21.61
CA ASN A 392 2.62 -3.25 20.30
C ASN A 392 3.18 -4.38 19.42
N GLN A 393 4.51 -4.52 19.37
CA GLN A 393 5.17 -5.58 18.60
C GLN A 393 4.68 -6.99 18.97
N LEU A 394 4.58 -7.27 20.27
CA LEU A 394 4.08 -8.54 20.79
C LEU A 394 2.58 -8.71 20.53
N ALA A 395 1.79 -7.63 20.63
CA ALA A 395 0.37 -7.67 20.28
C ALA A 395 0.17 -8.00 18.80
N GLN A 396 1.02 -7.47 17.92
CA GLN A 396 0.99 -7.74 16.50
C GLN A 396 1.42 -9.17 16.15
N ASP A 397 2.36 -9.78 16.89
CA ASP A 397 2.65 -11.22 16.78
C ASP A 397 1.40 -12.05 17.15
N GLY A 398 0.68 -11.65 18.19
CA GLY A 398 -0.59 -12.27 18.59
C GLY A 398 -1.69 -12.12 17.53
N ASN A 399 -1.83 -10.93 16.94
CA ASN A 399 -2.77 -10.65 15.85
C ASN A 399 -2.49 -11.53 14.63
N ALA A 400 -1.25 -11.57 14.16
CA ALA A 400 -0.86 -12.41 13.02
C ALA A 400 -1.13 -13.91 13.29
N SER A 401 -0.86 -14.37 14.51
CA SER A 401 -1.14 -15.75 14.92
C SER A 401 -2.64 -16.09 14.89
N ARG A 402 -3.51 -15.14 15.29
CA ARG A 402 -4.98 -15.32 15.23
C ARG A 402 -5.52 -15.44 13.80
N LEU A 403 -4.89 -14.78 12.83
CA LEU A 403 -5.25 -14.85 11.41
C LEU A 403 -4.78 -16.14 10.72
N GLY A 404 -3.96 -16.96 11.40
CA GLY A 404 -3.54 -18.27 10.93
C GLY A 404 -2.05 -18.37 10.61
N VAL A 405 -1.61 -19.61 10.34
CA VAL A 405 -0.20 -19.97 10.16
C VAL A 405 0.49 -19.17 9.06
N GLN A 406 -0.21 -18.86 7.98
CA GLN A 406 0.37 -18.10 6.86
C GLN A 406 0.64 -16.64 7.24
N SER A 407 -0.28 -16.00 7.96
CA SER A 407 -0.10 -14.62 8.43
C SER A 407 1.02 -14.56 9.47
N CYS A 408 1.03 -15.51 10.40
CA CYS A 408 2.09 -15.67 11.39
C CYS A 408 3.47 -15.82 10.72
N SER A 409 3.65 -16.79 9.81
CA SER A 409 4.92 -16.99 9.11
C SER A 409 5.32 -15.77 8.28
N SER A 410 4.39 -15.12 7.58
CA SER A 410 4.68 -13.92 6.80
C SER A 410 5.23 -12.78 7.66
N ARG A 411 4.61 -12.53 8.82
CA ARG A 411 5.12 -11.55 9.79
C ARG A 411 6.51 -11.90 10.29
N ILE A 412 6.76 -13.16 10.66
CA ILE A 412 8.07 -13.62 11.13
C ILE A 412 9.15 -13.35 10.08
N VAL A 413 8.85 -13.67 8.81
CA VAL A 413 9.75 -13.41 7.68
C VAL A 413 9.99 -11.91 7.50
N ALA A 414 8.95 -11.09 7.56
CA ALA A 414 9.08 -9.64 7.43
C ALA A 414 9.99 -9.04 8.52
N LYS A 415 9.88 -9.50 9.78
CA LYS A 415 10.77 -9.12 10.90
C LYS A 415 12.22 -9.58 10.70
N GLY A 416 12.43 -10.59 9.85
CA GLY A 416 13.73 -11.04 9.38
C GLY A 416 14.40 -10.09 8.39
N THR A 417 13.66 -9.15 7.81
CA THR A 417 14.18 -8.21 6.82
C THR A 417 14.68 -6.92 7.43
N SER A 418 15.54 -6.21 6.71
CA SER A 418 16.05 -4.88 7.09
C SER A 418 14.99 -3.77 7.02
N LEU A 419 13.82 -4.02 6.42
CA LEU A 419 12.72 -3.04 6.38
C LEU A 419 11.95 -2.96 7.69
N TYR A 420 11.99 -4.02 8.49
CA TYR A 420 11.38 -4.02 9.80
C TYR A 420 12.35 -3.39 10.81
N THR A 421 12.21 -2.08 11.00
CA THR A 421 13.04 -1.29 11.92
C THR A 421 12.18 -0.57 12.96
N ASN A 422 12.67 -0.55 14.19
CA ASN A 422 11.99 -0.03 15.36
C ASN A 422 12.85 1.01 16.08
N ALA A 423 13.70 1.73 15.34
CA ALA A 423 14.68 2.66 15.90
C ALA A 423 14.05 3.75 16.81
N SER A 424 12.76 4.03 16.70
CA SER A 424 12.04 4.97 17.58
C SER A 424 11.83 4.46 19.01
N TRP A 425 11.98 3.17 19.27
CA TRP A 425 11.72 2.57 20.59
C TRP A 425 12.64 1.39 20.94
N ASP A 426 13.36 0.79 19.98
CA ASP A 426 14.36 -0.27 20.19
C ASP A 426 15.79 0.24 20.01
N LEU A 427 16.58 0.11 21.07
CA LEU A 427 17.95 0.63 21.13
C LEU A 427 18.90 -0.13 20.20
N VAL A 428 18.64 -1.41 19.94
CA VAL A 428 19.47 -2.19 19.00
C VAL A 428 19.27 -1.67 17.57
N ASP A 429 18.04 -1.38 17.16
CA ASP A 429 17.78 -0.77 15.85
C ASP A 429 18.33 0.67 15.79
N LEU A 430 18.10 1.49 16.82
CA LEU A 430 18.62 2.86 16.89
C LEU A 430 20.15 2.88 16.74
N ALA A 431 20.86 2.02 17.48
CA ALA A 431 22.32 1.95 17.43
C ALA A 431 22.86 1.49 16.07
N GLY A 432 21.99 1.01 15.17
CA GLY A 432 22.36 0.58 13.81
C GLY A 432 22.24 1.70 12.79
N THR A 433 21.66 2.83 13.19
CA THR A 433 21.47 3.98 12.30
C THR A 433 22.79 4.71 12.07
N GLN A 434 22.94 5.26 10.85
CA GLN A 434 24.13 6.01 10.50
C GLN A 434 24.23 7.30 11.32
N GLY A 435 25.39 7.50 11.98
CA GLY A 435 25.63 8.69 12.80
C GLY A 435 25.01 8.63 14.20
N PHE A 436 24.69 7.42 14.69
CA PHE A 436 24.27 7.22 16.07
C PHE A 436 25.40 7.53 17.06
N GLU A 437 25.07 8.27 18.12
CA GLU A 437 25.99 8.68 19.19
C GLU A 437 25.41 8.25 20.54
N TRP A 438 26.20 7.57 21.38
CA TRP A 438 25.74 7.08 22.70
C TRP A 438 25.33 8.21 23.64
N ASP A 439 25.99 9.36 23.55
CA ASP A 439 25.70 10.54 24.37
C ASP A 439 24.33 11.17 24.05
N SER A 440 23.68 10.76 22.95
CA SER A 440 22.35 11.25 22.57
C SER A 440 21.22 10.66 23.40
N ILE A 441 21.46 9.58 24.14
CA ILE A 441 20.45 8.89 24.93
C ILE A 441 20.57 9.26 26.41
N PRO A 442 19.54 9.87 27.01
CA PRO A 442 19.54 10.11 28.44
C PRO A 442 19.57 8.80 29.24
N VAL A 443 20.41 8.73 30.28
CA VAL A 443 20.55 7.52 31.12
C VAL A 443 19.20 7.06 31.70
N HIS A 444 18.32 7.98 32.08
CA HIS A 444 17.01 7.65 32.64
C HIS A 444 16.02 7.06 31.61
N GLU A 445 16.32 7.16 30.32
CA GLU A 445 15.55 6.55 29.22
C GLU A 445 15.99 5.12 28.91
N LEU A 446 17.11 4.66 29.47
CA LEU A 446 17.55 3.28 29.37
C LEU A 446 16.76 2.38 30.34
N PRO A 447 16.55 1.09 30.00
CA PRO A 447 16.07 0.08 30.95
C PRO A 447 16.88 0.08 32.24
N GLU A 448 16.23 -0.15 33.38
CA GLU A 448 16.86 -0.13 34.72
C GLU A 448 18.16 -0.95 34.78
N ALA A 449 18.15 -2.15 34.17
CA ALA A 449 19.32 -3.04 34.13
C ALA A 449 20.53 -2.47 33.37
N LEU A 450 20.33 -1.46 32.51
CA LEU A 450 21.37 -0.84 31.67
C LEU A 450 21.81 0.53 32.19
N GLN A 451 21.08 1.17 33.11
CA GLN A 451 21.38 2.51 33.60
C GLN A 451 22.71 2.60 34.37
N SER A 452 23.18 1.48 34.93
CA SER A 452 24.44 1.40 35.69
C SER A 452 25.66 1.05 34.83
N MET A 453 25.47 0.76 33.54
CA MET A 453 26.55 0.40 32.64
C MET A 453 27.31 1.64 32.16
N SER A 454 28.62 1.52 31.99
CA SER A 454 29.42 2.49 31.22
C SER A 454 29.04 2.48 29.73
N HIS A 455 29.44 3.50 28.97
CA HIS A 455 29.18 3.53 27.53
C HIS A 455 29.86 2.36 26.80
N GLU A 456 31.05 1.96 27.22
CA GLU A 456 31.75 0.79 26.66
C GLU A 456 30.99 -0.51 26.94
N GLU A 457 30.48 -0.70 28.17
CA GLU A 457 29.70 -1.88 28.55
C GLU A 457 28.35 -1.91 27.82
N LEU A 458 27.67 -0.77 27.71
CA LEU A 458 26.41 -0.64 26.99
C LEU A 458 26.61 -0.95 25.50
N ALA A 459 27.67 -0.41 24.89
CA ALA A 459 28.00 -0.68 23.49
C ALA A 459 28.28 -2.17 23.25
N GLN A 460 29.01 -2.83 24.16
CA GLN A 460 29.25 -4.27 24.08
C GLN A 460 27.95 -5.08 24.25
N TYR A 461 27.09 -4.70 25.19
CA TYR A 461 25.80 -5.33 25.40
C TYR A 461 24.93 -5.23 24.14
N ILE A 462 24.78 -4.03 23.56
CA ILE A 462 23.98 -3.82 22.36
C ILE A 462 24.58 -4.51 21.14
N ALA A 463 25.90 -4.52 20.99
CA ALA A 463 26.58 -5.28 19.94
C ALA A 463 26.30 -6.79 20.06
N SER A 464 26.28 -7.34 21.28
CA SER A 464 25.94 -8.75 21.49
C SER A 464 24.49 -9.07 21.10
N ARG A 465 23.54 -8.18 21.42
CA ARG A 465 22.14 -8.31 21.03
C ARG A 465 21.93 -8.18 19.53
N ARG A 466 22.66 -7.28 18.88
CA ARG A 466 22.68 -7.16 17.42
C ARG A 466 23.17 -8.46 16.77
N ALA A 467 24.29 -9.01 17.22
CA ALA A 467 24.84 -10.24 16.67
C ALA A 467 23.87 -11.43 16.84
N GLU A 468 23.20 -11.53 17.99
CA GLU A 468 22.14 -12.52 18.21
C GLU A 468 20.98 -12.32 17.22
N ARG A 469 20.50 -11.08 17.08
CA ARG A 469 19.42 -10.71 16.16
C ARG A 469 19.74 -11.09 14.72
N GLU A 470 20.90 -10.68 14.21
CA GLU A 470 21.35 -10.99 12.85
C GLU A 470 21.42 -12.51 12.61
N SER A 471 21.91 -13.26 13.60
CA SER A 471 21.94 -14.74 13.51
C SER A 471 20.54 -15.34 13.45
N VAL A 472 19.58 -14.84 14.24
CA VAL A 472 18.19 -15.34 14.21
C VAL A 472 17.50 -14.94 12.90
N GLN A 473 17.68 -13.72 12.42
CA GLN A 473 17.12 -13.25 11.15
C GLN A 473 17.63 -14.07 9.96
N LEU A 474 18.92 -14.43 9.95
CA LEU A 474 19.46 -15.33 8.94
C LEU A 474 18.81 -16.73 8.99
N ALA A 475 18.60 -17.27 10.19
CA ALA A 475 17.92 -18.56 10.35
C ALA A 475 16.45 -18.49 9.90
N ILE A 476 15.75 -17.38 10.16
CA ILE A 476 14.39 -17.13 9.66
C ILE A 476 14.37 -17.16 8.13
N GLN A 477 15.29 -16.46 7.48
CA GLN A 477 15.38 -16.43 6.02
C GLN A 477 15.58 -17.84 5.44
N GLN A 478 16.54 -18.60 5.98
CA GLN A 478 16.80 -19.98 5.54
C GLN A 478 15.59 -20.91 5.74
N GLU A 479 14.89 -20.78 6.86
CA GLU A 479 13.71 -21.61 7.13
C GLU A 479 12.52 -21.21 6.25
N SER A 480 12.38 -19.91 5.95
CA SER A 480 11.35 -19.38 5.06
C SER A 480 11.48 -19.93 3.64
N GLU A 481 12.69 -20.07 3.11
CA GLU A 481 12.94 -20.62 1.77
C GLU A 481 12.52 -22.09 1.67
N LYS A 482 12.76 -22.87 2.72
CA LYS A 482 12.30 -24.27 2.80
C LYS A 482 10.77 -24.33 2.83
N ARG A 483 10.15 -23.46 3.63
CA ARG A 483 8.70 -23.33 3.73
C ARG A 483 8.06 -22.96 2.38
N GLU A 484 8.60 -21.96 1.68
CA GLU A 484 8.13 -21.55 0.36
C GLU A 484 8.25 -22.68 -0.66
N THR A 485 9.36 -23.41 -0.65
CA THR A 485 9.57 -24.60 -1.51
C THR A 485 8.52 -25.67 -1.24
N PHE A 486 8.23 -25.96 0.04
CA PHE A 486 7.18 -26.89 0.43
C PHE A 486 5.80 -26.45 -0.10
N ILE A 487 5.44 -25.19 0.12
CA ILE A 487 4.16 -24.61 -0.33
C ILE A 487 4.02 -24.67 -1.85
N LYS A 488 5.08 -24.33 -2.59
CA LYS A 488 5.09 -24.39 -4.06
C LYS A 488 4.83 -25.81 -4.56
N ASN A 489 5.46 -26.81 -3.94
CA ASN A 489 5.28 -28.23 -4.29
C ASN A 489 3.91 -28.79 -3.89
N ALA A 490 3.28 -28.23 -2.85
CA ALA A 490 1.92 -28.55 -2.46
C ALA A 490 0.89 -27.92 -3.40
N ARG A 491 1.09 -26.65 -3.80
CA ARG A 491 0.20 -25.89 -4.69
C ARG A 491 0.18 -26.41 -6.12
N SER A 492 1.29 -26.91 -6.66
CA SER A 492 1.32 -27.52 -8.01
C SER A 492 0.40 -28.74 -8.17
N LYS A 493 -0.17 -29.24 -7.06
CA LYS A 493 -1.11 -30.36 -7.01
C LYS A 493 -2.58 -29.94 -6.82
N ALA A 494 -2.87 -28.66 -6.62
CA ALA A 494 -4.22 -28.11 -6.42
C ALA A 494 -4.51 -26.95 -7.41
N TYR A 495 -5.76 -26.74 -7.79
CA TYR A 495 -6.17 -25.75 -8.80
C TYR A 495 -5.78 -24.31 -8.37
N ALA A 496 -5.15 -23.56 -9.27
CA ALA A 496 -4.53 -22.26 -9.00
C ALA A 496 -5.55 -21.11 -9.04
N ALA A 497 -6.19 -20.81 -7.91
CA ALA A 497 -6.82 -19.51 -7.71
C ALA A 497 -5.73 -18.46 -7.37
N THR A 498 -5.83 -17.26 -7.94
CA THR A 498 -4.91 -16.14 -7.62
C THR A 498 -5.33 -15.53 -6.29
N ASP A 499 -4.47 -15.63 -5.29
CA ASP A 499 -4.63 -15.07 -3.95
C ASP A 499 -4.26 -13.57 -3.95
N ILE A 500 -4.93 -12.75 -3.13
CA ILE A 500 -4.63 -11.31 -2.97
C ILE A 500 -3.15 -11.06 -2.68
N GLY A 501 -2.52 -11.92 -1.87
CA GLY A 501 -1.11 -11.83 -1.55
C GLY A 501 -0.23 -11.96 -2.79
N GLU A 502 -0.56 -12.89 -3.68
CA GLU A 502 0.18 -13.08 -4.93
C GLU A 502 0.00 -11.87 -5.86
N ALA A 503 -1.21 -11.33 -5.95
CA ALA A 503 -1.48 -10.13 -6.74
C ALA A 503 -0.67 -8.92 -6.25
N MET A 504 -0.64 -8.68 -4.93
CA MET A 504 0.12 -7.58 -4.33
C MET A 504 1.64 -7.79 -4.49
N ARG A 505 2.15 -9.00 -4.22
CA ARG A 505 3.58 -9.33 -4.39
C ARG A 505 4.04 -9.14 -5.84
N ARG A 506 3.26 -9.64 -6.80
CA ARG A 506 3.58 -9.47 -8.23
C ARG A 506 3.60 -7.99 -8.61
N ALA A 507 2.57 -7.24 -8.23
CA ALA A 507 2.46 -5.83 -8.57
C ALA A 507 3.61 -5.00 -7.98
N ILE A 508 3.91 -5.19 -6.69
CA ILE A 508 5.00 -4.44 -6.04
C ILE A 508 6.36 -4.80 -6.63
N ARG A 509 6.59 -6.08 -6.97
CA ARG A 509 7.83 -6.53 -7.61
C ARG A 509 8.01 -5.91 -8.99
N GLU A 510 7.00 -5.98 -9.84
CA GLU A 510 7.04 -5.39 -11.18
C GLU A 510 7.28 -3.88 -11.11
N GLN A 511 6.63 -3.18 -10.17
CA GLN A 511 6.77 -1.74 -9.99
C GLN A 511 8.12 -1.33 -9.39
N ALA A 512 8.66 -2.13 -8.47
CA ALA A 512 10.00 -1.94 -7.95
C ALA A 512 11.05 -2.10 -9.06
N ILE A 513 10.95 -3.15 -9.87
CA ILE A 513 11.85 -3.38 -11.01
C ILE A 513 11.73 -2.25 -12.05
N ALA A 514 10.50 -1.84 -12.39
CA ALA A 514 10.28 -0.71 -13.29
C ALA A 514 10.83 0.61 -12.73
N SER A 515 10.87 0.76 -11.41
CA SER A 515 11.48 1.90 -10.72
C SER A 515 13.00 1.78 -10.59
N GLY A 516 13.60 0.69 -11.07
CA GLY A 516 15.04 0.45 -11.16
C GLY A 516 15.63 -0.38 -10.02
N PHE A 517 14.82 -0.89 -9.09
CA PHE A 517 15.30 -1.83 -8.08
C PHE A 517 15.63 -3.19 -8.72
N THR A 518 16.59 -3.91 -8.15
CA THR A 518 16.92 -5.29 -8.52
C THR A 518 16.57 -6.24 -7.39
N CYS A 519 16.41 -7.52 -7.69
CA CYS A 519 16.24 -8.55 -6.66
C CYS A 519 17.04 -9.78 -7.09
N ASP A 520 17.98 -10.20 -6.23
CA ASP A 520 18.75 -11.41 -6.46
C ASP A 520 17.89 -12.62 -6.07
N GLY A 521 17.53 -13.47 -7.03
CA GLY A 521 16.72 -14.67 -6.78
C GLY A 521 15.20 -14.46 -6.81
N CYS A 522 14.74 -13.27 -7.22
CA CYS A 522 13.42 -13.12 -7.85
C CYS A 522 13.47 -13.60 -9.31
#